data_AF-A0A2S6RBP2-F1
#
_entry.id   AF-A0A2S6RBP2-F1
#
_cell.length_a   1.000
_cell.length_b   1.000
_cell.length_c   1.000
_cell.angle_alpha   90.00
_cell.angle_beta   90.00
_cell.angle_gamma   90.00
#
_symmetry.space_group_name_H-M   'P 1'
#
loop_
_entity.id
_entity.type
_entity.pdbx_description
1 polymer ?
#
loop_
_entity_poly.entity_id
_entity_poly.type
_entity_poly.pdbx_seq_one_letter_code
_entity_poly.pdbx_strand_id
1 'polypeptide(L)'
;VAADALGLRPDQITVNLEHDTQKDGWSIAAGNYSSRFGGAVAGTVHLAATRISERLSEIAARQLNVSAEDIILSGGRLYARGNPDNSLSFGRVAGAGHWSPSGLPEGMAPGMRETASWSPDQLAAPGEDDRINGSAAYGFIFDFCGVEVDEVTARVRIDKYVTMHDAGRRLNPALVDGQIRGAFAHAVGAALYEELAYGEDGSFLAGTFADYLVPTACEIPEPLILHHDSATDATPLGAKGVAEGNCMSTPVCLANAVADALSIDDISLPMTPARLAAHLHGAERPPSAAHQEVPKRALAGKGRGLTGSGVSLVPAAPEQVWRMLLDPDTLAAIIPGCESIERVGENAFRAVAVIRIGPIKGRFRAEIQMSELEAPTALTLSGSATGPLGSGAGSGRVYLVEEDGGTRVSYEYSAEIGGKVAAVGGRMIDGAARILISEFFKRFTALAGGAAHEKVSLWRRITRLFGGTR
;
A
#
# COMPACT_ATOMS: atom_id res chain seq x y z
N VAL A 1 -2.29 -21.71 25.23
CA VAL A 1 -3.16 -21.05 26.24
C VAL A 1 -4.33 -21.93 26.67
N ALA A 2 -5.43 -22.01 25.93
CA ALA A 2 -6.59 -22.82 26.35
C ALA A 2 -6.26 -24.32 26.43
N ALA A 3 -5.54 -24.84 25.45
CA ALA A 3 -5.05 -26.22 25.44
C ALA A 3 -4.22 -26.53 26.69
N ASP A 4 -3.27 -25.66 27.04
CA ASP A 4 -2.41 -25.82 28.23
C ASP A 4 -3.23 -25.83 29.52
N ALA A 5 -4.19 -24.92 29.66
CA ALA A 5 -5.06 -24.84 30.84
C ALA A 5 -5.97 -26.08 30.99
N LEU A 6 -6.35 -26.72 29.88
CA LEU A 6 -7.24 -27.88 29.87
C LEU A 6 -6.49 -29.23 29.80
N GLY A 7 -5.16 -29.22 29.74
CA GLY A 7 -4.37 -30.45 29.56
C GLY A 7 -4.63 -31.16 28.23
N LEU A 8 -4.97 -30.39 27.20
CA LEU A 8 -5.29 -30.89 25.85
C LEU A 8 -4.19 -30.51 24.86
N ARG A 9 -4.22 -31.15 23.68
CA ARG A 9 -3.40 -30.71 22.56
C ARG A 9 -4.11 -29.58 21.78
N PRO A 10 -3.36 -28.67 21.13
CA PRO A 10 -3.97 -27.59 20.34
C PRO A 10 -4.94 -28.05 19.24
N ASP A 11 -4.70 -29.21 18.61
CA ASP A 11 -5.58 -29.79 17.57
C ASP A 11 -6.95 -30.24 18.11
N GLN A 12 -7.10 -30.31 19.43
CA GLN A 12 -8.36 -30.63 20.11
C GLN A 12 -9.16 -29.37 20.50
N ILE A 13 -8.62 -28.18 20.24
CA ILE A 13 -9.27 -26.90 20.55
C ILE A 13 -9.67 -26.22 19.24
N THR A 14 -10.97 -26.02 19.05
CA THR A 14 -11.49 -25.19 17.97
C THR A 14 -11.63 -23.76 18.46
N VAL A 15 -10.90 -22.82 17.84
CA VAL A 15 -11.05 -21.39 18.09
C VAL A 15 -12.00 -20.81 17.03
N ASN A 16 -13.16 -20.31 17.45
CA ASN A 16 -14.04 -19.56 16.55
C ASN A 16 -13.58 -18.10 16.49
N LEU A 17 -13.20 -17.65 15.29
CA LEU A 17 -12.77 -16.27 15.03
C LEU A 17 -13.91 -15.39 14.53
N GLU A 18 -15.08 -15.95 14.23
CA GLU A 18 -16.27 -15.17 13.90
C GLU A 18 -16.78 -14.45 15.15
N HIS A 19 -17.01 -13.15 15.01
CA HIS A 19 -17.56 -12.31 16.08
C HIS A 19 -18.89 -11.71 15.64
N ASP A 20 -19.93 -11.96 16.42
CA ASP A 20 -21.27 -11.42 16.22
C ASP A 20 -21.73 -10.74 17.51
N THR A 21 -21.84 -9.43 17.47
CA THR A 21 -22.19 -8.59 18.62
C THR A 21 -23.61 -8.82 19.13
N GLN A 22 -24.48 -9.55 18.41
CA GLN A 22 -25.79 -9.97 18.90
C GLN A 22 -25.72 -11.13 19.90
N LYS A 23 -24.67 -11.97 19.82
CA LYS A 23 -24.54 -13.18 20.64
C LYS A 23 -23.27 -13.23 21.48
N ASP A 24 -22.21 -12.55 21.06
CA ASP A 24 -20.90 -12.57 21.71
C ASP A 24 -20.74 -11.34 22.59
N GLY A 25 -20.28 -11.54 23.82
CA GLY A 25 -19.93 -10.43 24.70
C GLY A 25 -18.78 -9.61 24.11
N TRP A 26 -18.94 -8.29 24.08
CA TRP A 26 -17.91 -7.39 23.58
C TRP A 26 -17.76 -6.18 24.50
N SER A 27 -16.58 -5.58 24.45
CA SER A 27 -16.30 -4.26 24.99
C SER A 27 -15.46 -3.50 23.99
N ILE A 28 -15.33 -2.17 24.14
CA ILE A 28 -14.42 -1.37 23.29
C ILE A 28 -13.00 -1.99 23.28
N ALA A 29 -12.57 -2.55 24.41
CA ALA A 29 -11.27 -3.17 24.57
C ALA A 29 -11.15 -4.60 24.00
N ALA A 30 -12.23 -5.19 23.49
CA ALA A 30 -12.23 -6.57 22.96
C ALA A 30 -11.62 -6.70 21.54
N GLY A 31 -11.37 -5.58 20.85
CA GLY A 31 -10.75 -5.56 19.52
C GLY A 31 -9.23 -5.80 19.53
N ASN A 32 -8.67 -6.10 18.35
CA ASN A 32 -7.24 -6.26 18.13
C ASN A 32 -6.59 -4.94 17.71
N TYR A 33 -6.03 -4.21 18.67
CA TYR A 33 -5.30 -2.96 18.47
C TYR A 33 -4.42 -2.67 19.70
N SER A 34 -3.41 -1.79 19.57
CA SER A 34 -2.51 -1.41 20.67
C SER A 34 -1.85 -2.60 21.37
N SER A 35 -1.43 -3.61 20.59
CA SER A 35 -0.72 -4.81 21.04
C SER A 35 -1.34 -5.55 22.25
N ARG A 36 -2.64 -5.41 22.51
CA ARG A 36 -3.29 -5.91 23.74
C ARG A 36 -3.63 -7.39 23.73
N PHE A 37 -3.64 -8.04 22.57
CA PHE A 37 -4.17 -9.40 22.42
C PHE A 37 -3.47 -10.41 23.35
N GLY A 38 -2.14 -10.41 23.38
CA GLY A 38 -1.35 -11.35 24.18
C GLY A 38 -1.55 -11.19 25.69
N GLY A 39 -1.54 -9.94 26.18
CA GLY A 39 -1.71 -9.66 27.60
C GLY A 39 -3.17 -9.76 28.07
N ALA A 40 -4.11 -9.19 27.31
CA ALA A 40 -5.51 -9.06 27.72
C ALA A 40 -6.41 -10.18 27.21
N VAL A 41 -6.50 -10.38 25.88
CA VAL A 41 -7.48 -11.29 25.29
C VAL A 41 -7.10 -12.74 25.56
N ALA A 42 -5.86 -13.12 25.27
CA ALA A 42 -5.36 -14.46 25.59
C ALA A 42 -5.36 -14.71 27.11
N GLY A 43 -5.08 -13.69 27.92
CA GLY A 43 -5.20 -13.74 29.37
C GLY A 43 -6.62 -14.05 29.84
N THR A 44 -7.63 -13.37 29.28
CA THR A 44 -9.04 -13.63 29.59
C THR A 44 -9.48 -15.03 29.17
N VAL A 45 -9.00 -15.53 28.02
CA VAL A 45 -9.23 -16.92 27.58
C VAL A 45 -8.59 -17.91 28.56
N HIS A 46 -7.39 -17.61 29.08
CA HIS A 46 -6.76 -18.41 30.12
C HIS A 46 -7.64 -18.48 31.37
N LEU A 47 -8.16 -17.35 31.85
CA LEU A 47 -9.05 -17.32 33.02
C LEU A 47 -10.31 -18.16 32.82
N ALA A 48 -10.96 -18.08 31.66
CA ALA A 48 -12.14 -18.90 31.34
C ALA A 48 -11.78 -20.40 31.30
N ALA A 49 -10.66 -20.76 30.67
CA ALA A 49 -10.21 -22.14 30.59
C ALA A 49 -9.81 -22.72 31.95
N THR A 50 -9.21 -21.91 32.83
CA THR A 50 -8.87 -22.29 34.20
C THR A 50 -10.13 -22.60 35.02
N ARG A 51 -11.19 -21.76 34.92
CA ARG A 51 -12.48 -22.05 35.57
C ARG A 51 -13.11 -23.36 35.10
N ILE A 52 -13.01 -23.67 33.80
CA ILE A 52 -13.42 -24.98 33.27
C ILE A 52 -12.57 -26.10 33.88
N SER A 53 -11.25 -25.94 33.94
CA SER A 53 -10.34 -26.91 34.53
C SER A 53 -10.64 -27.18 36.01
N GLU A 54 -10.94 -26.14 36.79
CA GLU A 54 -11.35 -26.25 38.20
C GLU A 54 -12.63 -27.07 38.35
N ARG A 55 -13.67 -26.76 37.57
CA ARG A 55 -14.94 -27.52 37.58
C ARG A 55 -14.73 -28.98 37.17
N LEU A 56 -13.92 -29.25 36.15
CA LEU A 56 -13.58 -30.61 35.75
C LEU A 56 -12.82 -31.36 36.86
N SER A 57 -11.94 -30.65 37.58
CA SER A 57 -11.17 -31.21 38.70
C SER A 57 -12.08 -31.59 39.85
N GLU A 58 -13.07 -30.76 40.20
CA GLU A 58 -14.07 -31.09 41.24
C GLU A 58 -14.92 -32.32 40.89
N ILE A 59 -15.32 -32.45 39.61
CA ILE A 59 -16.07 -33.63 39.15
C ILE A 59 -15.19 -34.89 39.20
N ALA A 60 -13.93 -34.80 38.75
CA ALA A 60 -12.98 -35.92 38.75
C ALA A 60 -12.57 -36.34 40.17
N ALA A 61 -12.40 -35.37 41.07
CA ALA A 61 -12.03 -35.57 42.47
C ALA A 61 -13.01 -36.51 43.20
N ARG A 62 -14.33 -36.32 43.00
CA ARG A 62 -15.34 -37.22 43.56
C ARG A 62 -15.26 -38.65 43.00
N GLN A 63 -14.92 -38.79 41.72
CA GLN A 63 -14.83 -40.10 41.06
C GLN A 63 -13.55 -40.84 41.42
N LEU A 64 -12.46 -40.12 41.68
CA LEU A 64 -11.15 -40.67 42.05
C LEU A 64 -10.90 -40.70 43.56
N ASN A 65 -11.84 -40.16 44.35
CA ASN A 65 -11.78 -40.07 45.81
C ASN A 65 -10.52 -39.35 46.33
N VAL A 66 -10.22 -38.18 45.77
CA VAL A 66 -9.09 -37.30 46.12
C VAL A 66 -9.55 -35.83 46.20
N SER A 67 -8.67 -34.91 46.59
CA SER A 67 -8.94 -33.47 46.54
C SER A 67 -8.86 -32.93 45.10
N ALA A 68 -9.60 -31.86 44.79
CA ALA A 68 -9.61 -31.25 43.44
C ALA A 68 -8.24 -30.66 43.05
N GLU A 69 -7.52 -30.11 44.01
CA GLU A 69 -6.13 -29.62 43.90
C GLU A 69 -5.09 -30.72 43.57
N ASP A 70 -5.44 -31.99 43.83
CA ASP A 70 -4.61 -33.14 43.48
C ASP A 70 -4.89 -33.68 42.07
N ILE A 71 -5.90 -33.14 41.37
CA ILE A 71 -6.23 -33.54 40.01
C ILE A 71 -5.28 -32.86 39.02
N ILE A 72 -4.73 -33.67 38.11
CA ILE A 72 -3.94 -33.23 36.97
C ILE A 72 -4.73 -33.46 35.69
N LEU A 73 -4.81 -32.42 34.87
CA LEU A 73 -5.30 -32.49 33.50
C LEU A 73 -4.09 -32.60 32.57
N SER A 74 -3.95 -33.70 31.85
CA SER A 74 -2.87 -33.86 30.87
C SER A 74 -3.20 -34.96 29.85
N GLY A 75 -2.78 -34.76 28.61
CA GLY A 75 -2.96 -35.73 27.53
C GLY A 75 -4.42 -36.12 27.27
N GLY A 76 -5.37 -35.21 27.54
CA GLY A 76 -6.81 -35.50 27.44
C GLY A 76 -7.35 -36.45 28.52
N ARG A 77 -6.68 -36.53 29.67
CA ARG A 77 -7.07 -37.33 30.83
C ARG A 77 -7.03 -36.49 32.10
N LEU A 78 -7.80 -36.93 33.10
CA LEU A 78 -7.80 -36.40 34.46
C LEU A 78 -7.38 -37.51 35.41
N TYR A 79 -6.38 -37.27 36.24
CA TYR A 79 -5.87 -38.27 37.19
C TYR A 79 -5.37 -37.63 38.47
N ALA A 80 -5.30 -38.42 39.54
CA ALA A 80 -4.70 -37.97 40.79
C ALA A 80 -3.18 -37.89 40.65
N ARG A 81 -2.56 -36.82 41.14
CA ARG A 81 -1.10 -36.60 41.10
C ARG A 81 -0.29 -37.81 41.59
N GLY A 82 -0.76 -38.46 42.66
CA GLY A 82 -0.12 -39.63 43.25
C GLY A 82 -0.45 -40.97 42.58
N ASN A 83 -1.39 -41.02 41.64
CA ASN A 83 -1.76 -42.24 40.94
C ASN A 83 -2.17 -41.96 39.47
N PRO A 84 -1.21 -41.68 38.57
CA PRO A 84 -1.49 -41.34 37.17
C PRO A 84 -2.18 -42.45 36.37
N ASP A 85 -1.99 -43.71 36.75
CA ASP A 85 -2.58 -44.86 36.06
C ASP A 85 -4.10 -44.92 36.23
N ASN A 86 -4.60 -44.51 37.40
CA ASN A 86 -6.03 -44.38 37.65
C ASN A 86 -6.56 -43.02 37.16
N SER A 87 -7.03 -43.01 35.92
CA SER A 87 -7.43 -41.78 35.24
C SER A 87 -8.79 -41.88 34.57
N LEU A 88 -9.44 -40.72 34.40
CA LEU A 88 -10.66 -40.53 33.65
C LEU A 88 -10.38 -39.86 32.31
N SER A 89 -11.17 -40.14 31.28
CA SER A 89 -11.04 -39.41 30.01
C SER A 89 -11.64 -38.01 30.14
N PHE A 90 -11.01 -37.02 29.51
CA PHE A 90 -11.48 -35.63 29.51
C PHE A 90 -12.93 -35.52 29.04
N GLY A 91 -13.25 -36.14 27.89
CA GLY A 91 -14.60 -36.11 27.33
C GLY A 91 -15.66 -36.74 28.24
N ARG A 92 -15.31 -37.78 29.01
CA ARG A 92 -16.24 -38.41 29.95
C ARG A 92 -16.56 -37.50 31.12
N VAL A 93 -15.55 -36.84 31.69
CA VAL A 93 -15.73 -35.90 32.80
C VAL A 93 -16.50 -34.66 32.32
N ALA A 94 -16.12 -34.09 31.18
CA ALA A 94 -16.81 -32.94 30.58
C ALA A 94 -18.28 -33.24 30.23
N GLY A 95 -18.57 -34.47 29.79
CA GLY A 95 -19.92 -34.91 29.48
C GLY A 95 -20.80 -35.23 30.70
N ALA A 96 -20.23 -35.30 31.91
CA ALA A 96 -20.97 -35.69 33.11
C ALA A 96 -22.17 -34.76 33.39
N GLY A 97 -22.00 -33.46 33.19
CA GLY A 97 -23.08 -32.49 33.37
C GLY A 97 -24.23 -32.60 32.36
N HIS A 98 -24.05 -33.32 31.26
CA HIS A 98 -25.09 -33.58 30.26
C HIS A 98 -25.76 -34.93 30.48
N TRP A 99 -24.97 -35.98 30.77
CA TRP A 99 -25.47 -37.36 30.83
C TRP A 99 -25.80 -37.85 32.24
N SER A 100 -25.23 -37.22 33.27
CA SER A 100 -25.43 -37.59 34.67
C SER A 100 -25.44 -36.37 35.59
N PRO A 101 -26.38 -35.41 35.42
CA PRO A 101 -26.41 -34.18 36.21
C PRO A 101 -26.51 -34.41 37.73
N SER A 102 -27.16 -35.50 38.16
CA SER A 102 -27.25 -35.89 39.58
C SER A 102 -25.91 -36.32 40.19
N GLY A 103 -24.91 -36.63 39.37
CA GLY A 103 -23.56 -36.99 39.81
C GLY A 103 -22.62 -35.81 39.99
N LEU A 104 -23.08 -34.57 39.73
CA LEU A 104 -22.27 -33.37 39.89
C LEU A 104 -22.04 -33.02 41.38
N PRO A 105 -20.96 -32.28 41.69
CA PRO A 105 -20.80 -31.59 42.97
C PRO A 105 -22.03 -30.79 43.38
N GLU A 106 -22.31 -30.74 44.68
CA GLU A 106 -23.44 -29.95 45.20
C GLU A 106 -23.24 -28.47 44.86
N GLY A 107 -24.30 -27.81 44.38
CA GLY A 107 -24.25 -26.41 43.94
C GLY A 107 -23.61 -26.20 42.56
N MET A 108 -23.04 -27.22 41.93
CA MET A 108 -22.49 -27.10 40.58
C MET A 108 -23.59 -27.13 39.51
N ALA A 109 -23.64 -26.09 38.68
CA ALA A 109 -24.59 -26.04 37.57
C ALA A 109 -24.27 -27.09 36.49
N PRO A 110 -25.31 -27.69 35.85
CA PRO A 110 -25.11 -28.57 34.71
C PRO A 110 -24.61 -27.82 33.47
N GLY A 111 -23.91 -28.54 32.59
CA GLY A 111 -23.29 -27.99 31.37
C GLY A 111 -21.89 -27.40 31.61
N MET A 112 -21.02 -27.52 30.59
CA MET A 112 -19.62 -27.08 30.65
C MET A 112 -19.39 -25.86 29.76
N ARG A 113 -19.70 -24.68 30.29
CA ARG A 113 -19.54 -23.39 29.61
C ARG A 113 -19.08 -22.34 30.60
N GLU A 114 -18.13 -21.51 30.18
CA GLU A 114 -17.64 -20.38 30.95
C GLU A 114 -17.52 -19.12 30.08
N THR A 115 -17.76 -17.97 30.71
CA THR A 115 -17.48 -16.65 30.15
C THR A 115 -16.63 -15.91 31.19
N ALA A 116 -15.53 -15.31 30.75
CA ALA A 116 -14.68 -14.48 31.60
C ALA A 116 -14.63 -13.05 31.05
N SER A 117 -14.59 -12.11 31.98
CA SER A 117 -14.26 -10.71 31.74
C SER A 117 -13.11 -10.36 32.68
N TRP A 118 -12.18 -9.56 32.18
CA TRP A 118 -11.01 -9.14 32.94
C TRP A 118 -10.67 -7.70 32.63
N SER A 119 -10.29 -6.96 33.67
CA SER A 119 -9.67 -5.65 33.58
C SER A 119 -8.44 -5.66 34.49
N PRO A 120 -7.32 -5.07 34.05
CA PRO A 120 -6.14 -4.89 34.90
C PRO A 120 -6.41 -3.84 35.98
N ASP A 121 -5.89 -4.05 37.19
CA ASP A 121 -5.99 -3.11 38.31
C ASP A 121 -5.31 -1.76 38.01
N GLN A 122 -4.34 -1.77 37.09
CA GLN A 122 -3.60 -0.57 36.65
C GLN A 122 -4.46 0.44 35.88
N LEU A 123 -5.59 0.01 35.29
CA LEU A 123 -6.49 0.89 34.54
C LEU A 123 -7.53 1.51 35.48
N ALA A 124 -7.11 2.55 36.21
CA ALA A 124 -7.98 3.37 37.05
C ALA A 124 -8.54 4.58 36.29
N ALA A 125 -9.55 5.23 36.86
CA ALA A 125 -9.99 6.55 36.39
C ALA A 125 -8.87 7.60 36.56
N PRO A 126 -8.88 8.71 35.79
CA PRO A 126 -7.93 9.80 35.98
C PRO A 126 -7.93 10.30 37.43
N GLY A 127 -6.72 10.59 37.94
CA GLY A 127 -6.54 11.20 39.27
C GLY A 127 -7.01 12.67 39.30
N GLU A 128 -6.94 13.30 40.48
CA GLU A 128 -7.27 14.73 40.64
C GLU A 128 -6.36 15.67 39.82
N ASP A 129 -5.20 15.17 39.38
CA ASP A 129 -4.24 15.87 38.52
C ASP A 129 -4.41 15.53 37.02
N ASP A 130 -5.54 14.93 36.64
CA ASP A 130 -5.87 14.47 35.28
C ASP A 130 -4.86 13.45 34.68
N ARG A 131 -4.11 12.72 35.53
CA ARG A 131 -3.19 11.67 35.08
C ARG A 131 -3.82 10.28 35.12
N ILE A 132 -3.47 9.44 34.15
CA ILE A 132 -3.86 8.03 34.08
C ILE A 132 -2.64 7.17 33.70
N ASN A 133 -2.61 5.94 34.19
CA ASN A 133 -1.70 4.93 33.66
C ASN A 133 -2.23 4.43 32.30
N GLY A 134 -1.57 4.81 31.22
CA GLY A 134 -2.03 4.54 29.86
C GLY A 134 -1.89 3.08 29.39
N SER A 135 -1.20 2.22 30.15
CA SER A 135 -1.03 0.81 29.77
C SER A 135 -1.03 -0.12 30.99
N ALA A 136 -1.55 -1.34 30.78
CA ALA A 136 -1.49 -2.41 31.77
C ALA A 136 -0.06 -2.92 31.98
N ALA A 137 0.73 -2.98 30.91
CA ALA A 137 2.09 -3.47 30.92
C ALA A 137 2.96 -2.71 29.91
N TYR A 138 4.26 -2.66 30.18
CA TYR A 138 5.25 -1.98 29.35
C TYR A 138 6.30 -2.98 28.88
N GLY A 139 6.37 -3.16 27.56
CA GLY A 139 7.48 -3.84 26.90
C GLY A 139 8.63 -2.86 26.65
N PHE A 140 9.84 -3.38 26.64
CA PHE A 140 11.04 -2.61 26.33
C PHE A 140 11.66 -3.10 25.03
N ILE A 141 12.22 -2.15 24.28
CA ILE A 141 12.85 -2.42 22.99
C ILE A 141 14.21 -1.76 22.99
N PHE A 142 15.18 -2.45 22.41
CA PHE A 142 16.47 -1.89 22.08
C PHE A 142 16.78 -2.23 20.62
N ASP A 143 17.14 -1.20 19.86
CA ASP A 143 17.56 -1.35 18.48
C ASP A 143 18.96 -0.79 18.26
N PHE A 144 19.72 -1.47 17.42
CA PHE A 144 21.02 -1.05 16.96
C PHE A 144 21.15 -1.41 15.48
N CYS A 145 21.67 -0.49 14.67
CA CYS A 145 21.91 -0.76 13.26
C CYS A 145 23.22 -0.16 12.76
N GLY A 146 23.74 -0.77 11.71
CA GLY A 146 24.79 -0.20 10.86
C GLY A 146 24.23 0.01 9.46
N VAL A 147 24.50 1.17 8.88
CA VAL A 147 24.08 1.53 7.53
C VAL A 147 25.26 2.03 6.71
N GLU A 148 25.19 1.82 5.39
CA GLU A 148 26.03 2.48 4.40
C GLU A 148 25.18 3.46 3.59
N VAL A 149 25.69 4.66 3.37
CA VAL A 149 25.09 5.64 2.45
C VAL A 149 26.01 5.77 1.24
N ASP A 150 25.51 5.43 0.06
CA ASP A 150 26.27 5.57 -1.19
C ASP A 150 26.42 7.06 -1.54
N GLU A 151 27.65 7.57 -1.62
CA GLU A 151 27.92 9.00 -1.85
C GLU A 151 27.39 9.50 -3.19
N VAL A 152 27.32 8.65 -4.22
CA VAL A 152 26.92 9.05 -5.57
C VAL A 152 25.41 9.07 -5.71
N THR A 153 24.75 8.02 -5.22
CA THR A 153 23.32 7.78 -5.41
C THR A 153 22.48 8.18 -4.22
N ALA A 154 23.10 8.47 -3.07
CA ALA A 154 22.45 8.73 -1.79
C ALA A 154 21.57 7.57 -1.30
N ARG A 155 21.79 6.35 -1.81
CA ARG A 155 21.03 5.16 -1.41
C ARG A 155 21.53 4.65 -0.06
N VAL A 156 20.60 4.44 0.87
CA VAL A 156 20.87 3.79 2.16
C VAL A 156 20.82 2.26 1.99
N ARG A 157 21.82 1.56 2.51
CA ARG A 157 21.83 0.11 2.68
C ARG A 157 21.94 -0.22 4.16
N ILE A 158 21.06 -1.09 4.66
CA ILE A 158 21.13 -1.59 6.03
C ILE A 158 22.05 -2.81 6.01
N ASP A 159 23.22 -2.71 6.62
CA ASP A 159 24.18 -3.83 6.68
C ASP A 159 23.85 -4.80 7.79
N LYS A 160 23.44 -4.27 8.93
CA LYS A 160 23.05 -5.06 10.08
C LYS A 160 21.99 -4.33 10.89
N TYR A 161 20.98 -5.08 11.30
CA TYR A 161 19.96 -4.61 12.22
C TYR A 161 19.83 -5.62 13.36
N VAL A 162 19.90 -5.14 14.60
CA VAL A 162 19.71 -5.93 15.81
C VAL A 162 18.55 -5.32 16.57
N THR A 163 17.60 -6.15 16.97
CA THR A 163 16.44 -5.73 17.74
C THR A 163 16.21 -6.68 18.89
N MET A 164 15.97 -6.13 20.08
CA MET A 164 15.63 -6.88 21.28
C MET A 164 14.25 -6.47 21.75
N HIS A 165 13.39 -7.45 22.02
CA HIS A 165 12.05 -7.20 22.55
C HIS A 165 11.84 -7.87 23.91
N ASP A 166 11.31 -7.11 24.86
CA ASP A 166 10.73 -7.63 26.09
C ASP A 166 9.23 -7.86 25.96
N ALA A 167 8.87 -9.09 25.63
CA ALA A 167 7.49 -9.53 25.47
C ALA A 167 6.91 -10.16 26.77
N GLY A 168 7.62 -10.08 27.90
CA GLY A 168 7.29 -10.85 29.09
C GLY A 168 7.25 -12.36 28.78
N ARG A 169 6.17 -13.05 29.15
CA ARG A 169 5.97 -14.44 28.76
C ARG A 169 5.60 -14.56 27.28
N ARG A 170 6.48 -15.14 26.47
CA ARG A 170 6.21 -15.48 25.07
C ARG A 170 5.23 -16.66 24.95
N LEU A 171 4.03 -16.40 24.43
CA LEU A 171 2.98 -17.42 24.27
C LEU A 171 3.28 -18.40 23.11
N ASN A 172 3.87 -17.90 22.04
CA ASN A 172 4.37 -18.69 20.92
C ASN A 172 5.60 -17.99 20.33
N PRO A 173 6.83 -18.51 20.57
CA PRO A 173 8.05 -17.86 20.12
C PRO A 173 8.09 -17.60 18.61
N ALA A 174 7.60 -18.53 17.78
CA ALA A 174 7.61 -18.37 16.32
C ALA A 174 6.68 -17.24 15.85
N LEU A 175 5.51 -17.08 16.49
CA LEU A 175 4.61 -15.97 16.17
C LEU A 175 5.17 -14.62 16.62
N VAL A 176 5.82 -14.57 17.78
CA VAL A 176 6.51 -13.37 18.26
C VAL A 176 7.58 -12.94 17.26
N ASP A 177 8.41 -13.89 16.85
CA ASP A 177 9.45 -13.71 15.82
C ASP A 177 8.89 -13.23 14.47
N GLY A 178 7.74 -13.75 14.04
CA GLY A 178 7.08 -13.31 12.82
C GLY A 178 6.51 -11.89 12.93
N GLN A 179 5.95 -11.52 14.07
CA GLN A 179 5.45 -10.17 14.32
C GLN A 179 6.57 -9.13 14.30
N ILE A 180 7.71 -9.42 14.95
CA ILE A 180 8.90 -8.55 14.94
C ILE A 180 9.40 -8.33 13.51
N ARG A 181 9.51 -9.39 12.70
CA ARG A 181 9.91 -9.27 11.28
C ARG A 181 8.95 -8.40 10.47
N GLY A 182 7.65 -8.62 10.63
CA GLY A 182 6.64 -7.82 9.93
C GLY A 182 6.67 -6.35 10.33
N ALA A 183 6.78 -6.07 11.63
CA ALA A 183 6.88 -4.72 12.16
C ALA A 183 8.16 -4.02 11.66
N PHE A 184 9.30 -4.72 11.68
CA PHE A 184 10.56 -4.22 11.14
C PHE A 184 10.43 -3.88 9.65
N ALA A 185 9.83 -4.75 8.83
CA ALA A 185 9.64 -4.50 7.40
C ALA A 185 8.79 -3.24 7.13
N HIS A 186 7.66 -3.08 7.83
CA HIS A 186 6.83 -1.87 7.74
C HIS A 186 7.60 -0.62 8.17
N ALA A 187 8.41 -0.72 9.21
CA ALA A 187 9.14 0.39 9.76
C ALA A 187 10.30 0.85 8.85
N VAL A 188 10.96 -0.08 8.15
CA VAL A 188 11.92 0.25 7.09
C VAL A 188 11.21 0.99 5.95
N GLY A 189 10.00 0.55 5.59
CA GLY A 189 9.11 1.25 4.65
C GLY A 189 8.89 2.71 5.04
N ALA A 190 8.38 2.95 6.24
CA ALA A 190 8.16 4.28 6.79
C ALA A 190 9.44 5.14 6.86
N ALA A 191 10.59 4.52 7.15
CA ALA A 191 11.85 5.23 7.29
C ALA A 191 12.47 5.66 5.96
N LEU A 192 12.37 4.83 4.91
CA LEU A 192 13.16 5.00 3.68
C LEU A 192 12.32 5.26 2.42
N TYR A 193 11.03 4.91 2.42
CA TYR A 193 10.26 4.78 1.17
C TYR A 193 8.87 5.43 1.21
N GLU A 194 8.10 5.21 2.27
CA GLU A 194 6.67 5.51 2.30
C GLU A 194 6.39 7.00 2.59
N GLU A 195 5.61 7.64 1.71
CA GLU A 195 5.22 9.05 1.84
C GLU A 195 3.76 9.25 1.46
N LEU A 196 3.01 9.93 2.31
CA LEU A 196 1.68 10.44 1.98
C LEU A 196 1.81 11.81 1.30
N ALA A 197 2.08 11.79 -0.01
CA ALA A 197 2.34 13.00 -0.78
C ALA A 197 1.04 13.67 -1.29
N TYR A 198 0.99 15.00 -1.23
CA TYR A 198 -0.12 15.83 -1.70
C TYR A 198 0.39 16.96 -2.62
N GLY A 199 -0.37 17.29 -3.66
CA GLY A 199 -0.12 18.46 -4.51
C GLY A 199 -0.57 19.77 -3.86
N GLU A 200 -0.15 20.91 -4.43
CA GLU A 200 -0.53 22.25 -3.94
C GLU A 200 -2.05 22.49 -3.95
N ASP A 201 -2.78 21.78 -4.81
CA ASP A 201 -4.24 21.79 -4.90
C ASP A 201 -4.94 20.82 -3.91
N GLY A 202 -4.18 20.15 -3.05
CA GLY A 202 -4.65 19.14 -2.11
C GLY A 202 -4.90 17.77 -2.75
N SER A 203 -4.54 17.55 -4.02
CA SER A 203 -4.67 16.24 -4.66
C SER A 203 -3.73 15.20 -4.04
N PHE A 204 -4.23 13.98 -3.78
CA PHE A 204 -3.40 12.90 -3.23
C PHE A 204 -2.56 12.25 -4.33
N LEU A 205 -1.23 12.31 -4.18
CA LEU A 205 -0.27 11.86 -5.18
C LEU A 205 0.22 10.43 -4.96
N ALA A 206 0.03 9.87 -3.76
CA ALA A 206 0.47 8.51 -3.39
C ALA A 206 -0.70 7.50 -3.37
N GLY A 207 -1.66 7.63 -4.29
CA GLY A 207 -2.89 6.82 -4.33
C GLY A 207 -2.73 5.38 -4.80
N THR A 208 -1.53 4.95 -5.21
CA THR A 208 -1.27 3.61 -5.75
C THR A 208 0.07 3.08 -5.25
N PHE A 209 0.29 1.76 -5.28
CA PHE A 209 1.60 1.16 -4.92
C PHE A 209 2.72 1.43 -5.95
N ALA A 210 2.43 2.10 -7.07
CA ALA A 210 3.48 2.64 -7.93
C ALA A 210 4.08 3.93 -7.37
N ASP A 211 3.32 4.65 -6.52
CA ASP A 211 3.70 5.93 -5.94
C ASP A 211 3.95 5.85 -4.42
N TYR A 212 3.19 5.01 -3.71
CA TYR A 212 3.40 4.65 -2.31
C TYR A 212 4.29 3.40 -2.24
N LEU A 213 5.58 3.62 -2.04
CA LEU A 213 6.61 2.59 -2.18
C LEU A 213 6.66 1.67 -0.97
N VAL A 214 5.87 0.59 -1.01
CA VAL A 214 5.97 -0.50 -0.03
C VAL A 214 7.25 -1.31 -0.34
N PRO A 215 8.13 -1.53 0.65
CA PRO A 215 9.38 -2.25 0.42
C PRO A 215 9.14 -3.71 0.02
N THR A 216 10.02 -4.26 -0.81
CA THR A 216 9.98 -5.67 -1.19
C THR A 216 10.99 -6.48 -0.38
N ALA A 217 11.02 -7.80 -0.56
CA ALA A 217 12.01 -8.66 0.08
C ALA A 217 13.47 -8.31 -0.30
N CYS A 218 13.69 -7.56 -1.38
CA CYS A 218 15.03 -7.12 -1.79
C CYS A 218 15.56 -5.96 -0.93
N GLU A 219 14.67 -5.16 -0.34
CA GLU A 219 15.03 -4.00 0.49
C GLU A 219 15.10 -4.34 1.98
N ILE A 220 14.43 -5.41 2.41
CA ILE A 220 14.33 -5.79 3.83
C ILE A 220 15.37 -6.85 4.20
N PRO A 221 16.41 -6.52 4.98
CA PRO A 221 17.34 -7.53 5.48
C PRO A 221 16.71 -8.36 6.61
N GLU A 222 17.28 -9.53 6.91
CA GLU A 222 16.88 -10.30 8.09
C GLU A 222 17.46 -9.65 9.36
N PRO A 223 16.62 -9.21 10.32
CA PRO A 223 17.11 -8.66 11.57
C PRO A 223 17.62 -9.77 12.50
N LEU A 224 18.66 -9.48 13.29
CA LEU A 224 19.02 -10.32 14.44
C LEU A 224 18.05 -10.02 15.58
N ILE A 225 17.13 -10.95 15.83
CA ILE A 225 16.12 -10.84 16.87
C ILE A 225 16.66 -11.43 18.18
N LEU A 226 16.64 -10.62 19.23
CA LEU A 226 16.94 -11.00 20.60
C LEU A 226 15.67 -10.89 21.44
N HIS A 227 15.59 -11.70 22.49
CA HIS A 227 14.44 -11.71 23.40
C HIS A 227 14.90 -11.48 24.83
N HIS A 228 14.13 -10.70 25.57
CA HIS A 228 14.22 -10.61 27.01
C HIS A 228 12.85 -10.96 27.59
N ASP A 229 12.80 -11.85 28.58
CA ASP A 229 11.51 -12.34 29.10
C ASP A 229 11.32 -11.84 30.54
N SER A 230 10.80 -10.61 30.69
CA SER A 230 10.46 -10.04 32.00
C SER A 230 8.95 -10.13 32.24
N ALA A 231 8.48 -11.28 32.75
CA ALA A 231 7.06 -11.50 33.02
C ALA A 231 6.49 -10.45 34.00
N THR A 232 5.19 -10.18 33.89
CA THR A 232 4.50 -9.15 34.69
C THR A 232 3.26 -9.72 35.38
N ASP A 233 3.02 -9.32 36.63
CA ASP A 233 1.80 -9.71 37.34
C ASP A 233 0.57 -8.87 36.91
N ALA A 234 0.77 -7.86 36.07
CA ALA A 234 -0.31 -6.98 35.59
C ALA A 234 -1.20 -7.63 34.50
N THR A 235 -0.82 -8.80 33.96
CA THR A 235 -1.62 -9.52 32.97
C THR A 235 -1.74 -10.99 33.37
N PRO A 236 -2.86 -11.69 33.06
CA PRO A 236 -3.10 -13.04 33.57
C PRO A 236 -2.06 -14.09 33.16
N LEU A 237 -1.36 -13.87 32.04
CA LEU A 237 -0.34 -14.79 31.51
C LEU A 237 1.09 -14.28 31.72
N GLY A 238 1.27 -13.07 32.27
CA GLY A 238 2.55 -12.39 32.30
C GLY A 238 3.12 -12.01 30.94
N ALA A 239 2.29 -12.01 29.90
CA ALA A 239 2.65 -11.65 28.54
C ALA A 239 2.44 -10.15 28.30
N LYS A 240 3.35 -9.53 27.53
CA LYS A 240 3.28 -8.13 27.08
C LYS A 240 2.99 -8.06 25.59
N GLY A 241 2.66 -6.86 25.10
CA GLY A 241 2.53 -6.58 23.67
C GLY A 241 3.89 -6.56 22.97
N VAL A 242 3.94 -7.03 21.70
CA VAL A 242 5.20 -7.07 20.92
C VAL A 242 5.07 -6.56 19.48
N ALA A 243 3.87 -6.62 18.89
CA ALA A 243 3.66 -6.47 17.45
C ALA A 243 3.94 -5.06 16.90
N GLU A 244 3.77 -4.01 17.72
CA GLU A 244 3.95 -2.63 17.26
C GLU A 244 5.37 -2.10 17.50
N GLY A 245 6.24 -2.90 18.12
CA GLY A 245 7.51 -2.43 18.67
C GLY A 245 8.41 -1.72 17.66
N ASN A 246 8.82 -2.43 16.61
CA ASN A 246 9.75 -1.89 15.61
C ASN A 246 9.13 -0.75 14.80
N CYS A 247 7.81 -0.71 14.62
CA CYS A 247 7.13 0.40 13.96
C CYS A 247 7.44 1.75 14.62
N MET A 248 7.73 1.74 15.93
CA MET A 248 8.09 2.94 16.69
C MET A 248 9.61 3.21 16.67
N SER A 249 10.42 2.18 16.89
CA SER A 249 11.85 2.33 17.20
C SER A 249 12.76 2.25 15.97
N THR A 250 12.39 1.48 14.94
CA THR A 250 13.22 1.31 13.74
C THR A 250 13.40 2.60 12.92
N PRO A 251 12.37 3.44 12.69
CA PRO A 251 12.56 4.67 11.93
C PRO A 251 13.55 5.61 12.62
N VAL A 252 13.50 5.68 13.96
CA VAL A 252 14.43 6.48 14.77
C VAL A 252 15.84 5.90 14.73
N CYS A 253 15.98 4.57 14.86
CA CYS A 253 17.28 3.89 14.80
C CYS A 253 17.98 4.13 13.45
N LEU A 254 17.25 4.00 12.34
CA LEU A 254 17.77 4.26 11.00
C LEU A 254 18.08 5.75 10.80
N ALA A 255 17.21 6.65 11.24
CA ALA A 255 17.43 8.09 11.18
C ALA A 255 18.74 8.48 11.88
N ASN A 256 18.95 8.01 13.11
CA ASN A 256 20.18 8.28 13.85
C ASN A 256 21.42 7.71 13.16
N ALA A 257 21.34 6.50 12.59
CA ALA A 257 22.48 5.89 11.90
C ALA A 257 22.83 6.62 10.61
N VAL A 258 21.83 7.09 9.85
CA VAL A 258 22.06 7.90 8.65
C VAL A 258 22.57 9.29 9.03
N ALA A 259 22.03 9.91 10.07
CA ALA A 259 22.49 11.20 10.60
C ALA A 259 23.96 11.13 11.04
N ASP A 260 24.36 10.08 11.76
CA ASP A 260 25.75 9.79 12.13
C ASP A 260 26.64 9.63 10.89
N ALA A 261 26.22 8.81 9.92
CA ALA A 261 26.96 8.60 8.67
C ALA A 261 27.17 9.87 7.84
N LEU A 262 26.22 10.82 7.90
CA LEU A 262 26.27 12.09 7.19
C LEU A 262 26.80 13.27 8.03
N SER A 263 27.06 13.05 9.32
CA SER A 263 27.43 14.11 10.27
C SER A 263 26.44 15.29 10.29
N ILE A 264 25.14 14.99 10.39
CA ILE A 264 24.05 15.98 10.49
C ILE A 264 23.21 15.75 11.75
N ASP A 265 22.57 16.81 12.25
CA ASP A 265 21.74 16.73 13.46
C ASP A 265 20.26 16.40 13.15
N ASP A 266 19.71 16.98 12.09
CA ASP A 266 18.30 16.89 11.74
C ASP A 266 18.09 16.12 10.43
N ILE A 267 17.29 15.06 10.49
CA ILE A 267 16.93 14.23 9.34
C ILE A 267 15.41 14.04 9.26
N SER A 268 14.87 14.18 8.05
CA SER A 268 13.42 14.08 7.82
C SER A 268 13.08 12.79 7.07
N LEU A 269 12.13 12.04 7.62
CA LEU A 269 11.60 10.82 6.99
C LEU A 269 10.56 11.15 5.90
N PRO A 270 10.40 10.29 4.87
CA PRO A 270 11.31 9.20 4.55
C PRO A 270 12.67 9.71 4.02
N MET A 271 13.73 8.96 4.29
CA MET A 271 15.10 9.25 3.85
C MET A 271 15.34 8.73 2.42
N THR A 272 14.54 9.23 1.48
CA THR A 272 14.67 8.86 0.07
C THR A 272 16.00 9.38 -0.48
N PRO A 273 16.57 8.71 -1.52
CA PRO A 273 17.80 9.19 -2.16
C PRO A 273 17.75 10.66 -2.59
N ALA A 274 16.61 11.13 -3.10
CA ALA A 274 16.47 12.53 -3.52
C ALA A 274 16.60 13.52 -2.34
N ARG A 275 16.05 13.18 -1.16
CA ARG A 275 16.15 14.01 0.04
C ARG A 275 17.56 13.96 0.63
N LEU A 276 18.18 12.79 0.67
CA LEU A 276 19.56 12.63 1.16
C LEU A 276 20.59 13.28 0.22
N ALA A 277 20.36 13.26 -1.09
CA ALA A 277 21.24 13.90 -2.07
C ALA A 277 21.40 15.41 -1.81
N ALA A 278 20.36 16.09 -1.30
CA ALA A 278 20.44 17.51 -0.95
C ALA A 278 21.46 17.78 0.17
N HIS A 279 21.65 16.82 1.08
CA HIS A 279 22.65 16.90 2.16
C HIS A 279 24.06 16.55 1.67
N LEU A 280 24.19 15.64 0.70
CA LEU A 280 25.48 15.18 0.16
C LEU A 280 26.08 16.13 -0.89
N HIS A 281 25.26 16.61 -1.82
CA HIS A 281 25.71 17.29 -3.05
C HIS A 281 25.44 18.79 -3.04
N GLY A 282 24.66 19.29 -2.08
CA GLY A 282 24.20 20.68 -2.05
C GLY A 282 23.16 20.99 -3.13
N ALA A 283 22.95 22.28 -3.42
CA ALA A 283 21.95 22.71 -4.39
C ALA A 283 22.29 22.26 -5.82
N GLU A 284 21.34 21.60 -6.49
CA GLU A 284 21.48 21.20 -7.87
C GLU A 284 21.73 22.42 -8.77
N ARG A 285 22.71 22.32 -9.67
CA ARG A 285 23.01 23.41 -10.61
C ARG A 285 21.83 23.58 -11.56
N PRO A 286 21.35 24.82 -11.81
CA PRO A 286 20.26 25.03 -12.74
C PRO A 286 20.63 24.50 -14.13
N PRO A 287 19.65 23.97 -14.89
CA PRO A 287 19.90 23.49 -16.23
C PRO A 287 20.48 24.59 -17.12
N SER A 288 21.32 24.19 -18.08
CA SER A 288 21.86 25.09 -19.11
C SER A 288 20.74 25.90 -19.77
N ALA A 289 21.02 27.16 -20.08
CA ALA A 289 20.06 28.09 -20.70
C ALA A 289 19.40 27.56 -21.99
N ALA A 290 20.02 26.59 -22.66
CA ALA A 290 19.46 25.90 -23.83
C ALA A 290 18.17 25.06 -23.52
N HIS A 291 17.87 24.82 -22.24
CA HIS A 291 16.71 24.04 -21.78
C HIS A 291 15.86 24.80 -20.76
N GLN A 292 15.82 26.14 -20.80
CA GLN A 292 14.89 26.89 -19.98
C GLN A 292 13.44 26.64 -20.45
N GLU A 293 12.64 26.00 -19.59
CA GLU A 293 11.21 25.85 -19.81
C GLU A 293 10.54 27.24 -19.89
N VAL A 294 9.72 27.43 -20.93
CA VAL A 294 8.84 28.60 -21.05
C VAL A 294 7.85 28.57 -19.87
N PRO A 295 7.65 29.68 -19.13
CA PRO A 295 6.81 29.71 -17.94
C PRO A 295 5.39 29.24 -18.24
N LYS A 296 4.93 28.20 -17.54
CA LYS A 296 3.58 27.65 -17.66
C LYS A 296 2.57 28.65 -17.10
N ARG A 297 1.63 29.08 -17.93
CA ARG A 297 0.49 29.91 -17.51
C ARG A 297 -0.59 29.00 -16.91
N ALA A 298 -0.79 29.09 -15.59
CA ALA A 298 -1.85 28.36 -14.90
C ALA A 298 -3.24 28.85 -15.34
N LEU A 299 -4.17 27.93 -15.61
CA LEU A 299 -5.59 28.23 -15.85
C LEU A 299 -6.46 27.47 -14.85
N ALA A 300 -7.45 28.19 -14.31
CA ALA A 300 -8.35 27.72 -13.27
C ALA A 300 -9.44 26.78 -13.83
N GLY A 301 -9.53 25.56 -13.30
CA GLY A 301 -10.56 24.57 -13.60
C GLY A 301 -10.72 23.60 -12.42
N LYS A 302 -11.93 23.05 -12.21
CA LYS A 302 -12.25 22.13 -11.10
C LYS A 302 -11.98 20.65 -11.42
N GLY A 303 -11.36 20.35 -12.58
CA GLY A 303 -10.89 19.01 -12.95
C GLY A 303 -9.38 18.86 -12.72
N ARG A 304 -8.88 17.62 -12.75
CA ARG A 304 -7.42 17.37 -12.72
C ARG A 304 -6.80 17.90 -14.01
N GLY A 305 -6.06 19.00 -13.91
CA GLY A 305 -5.39 19.63 -15.04
C GLY A 305 -4.06 18.97 -15.39
N LEU A 306 -3.98 18.37 -16.58
CA LEU A 306 -2.75 18.00 -17.28
C LEU A 306 -2.27 19.23 -18.05
N THR A 307 -1.05 19.71 -17.81
CA THR A 307 -0.45 20.79 -18.61
C THR A 307 0.92 20.36 -19.16
N GLY A 308 1.29 20.87 -20.32
CA GLY A 308 2.58 20.60 -20.92
C GLY A 308 2.95 21.56 -22.04
N SER A 309 4.23 21.58 -22.38
CA SER A 309 4.75 22.32 -23.52
C SER A 309 5.88 21.53 -24.18
N GLY A 310 6.24 21.90 -25.40
CA GLY A 310 7.34 21.26 -26.11
C GLY A 310 7.68 21.95 -27.42
N VAL A 311 8.78 21.49 -28.01
CA VAL A 311 9.32 22.01 -29.26
C VAL A 311 9.75 20.84 -30.13
N SER A 312 9.45 20.90 -31.42
CA SER A 312 9.91 19.94 -32.42
C SER A 312 10.30 20.66 -33.72
N LEU A 313 11.31 20.14 -34.42
CA LEU A 313 11.70 20.64 -35.73
C LEU A 313 11.09 19.76 -36.83
N VAL A 314 10.28 20.35 -37.69
CA VAL A 314 9.64 19.67 -38.83
C VAL A 314 10.33 20.11 -40.12
N PRO A 315 10.88 19.19 -40.95
CA PRO A 315 11.69 19.53 -42.11
C PRO A 315 10.83 19.93 -43.33
N ALA A 316 10.02 20.97 -43.17
CA ALA A 316 9.18 21.57 -44.19
C ALA A 316 9.01 23.08 -43.92
N ALA A 317 8.65 23.84 -44.95
CA ALA A 317 8.37 25.28 -44.82
C ALA A 317 7.10 25.54 -43.98
N PRO A 318 6.98 26.68 -43.28
CA PRO A 318 5.85 26.97 -42.40
C PRO A 318 4.49 26.83 -43.09
N GLU A 319 4.37 27.22 -44.36
CA GLU A 319 3.13 27.12 -45.15
C GLU A 319 2.74 25.67 -45.46
N GLN A 320 3.72 24.78 -45.56
CA GLN A 320 3.47 23.35 -45.74
C GLN A 320 3.04 22.73 -44.42
N VAL A 321 3.74 23.04 -43.32
CA VAL A 321 3.39 22.58 -41.97
C VAL A 321 1.98 23.04 -41.59
N TRP A 322 1.65 24.31 -41.86
CA TRP A 322 0.33 24.88 -41.68
C TRP A 322 -0.75 24.11 -42.42
N ARG A 323 -0.55 23.84 -43.72
CA ARG A 323 -1.51 23.06 -44.52
C ARG A 323 -1.70 21.65 -43.97
N MET A 324 -0.62 20.99 -43.57
CA MET A 324 -0.67 19.64 -43.01
C MET A 324 -1.44 19.57 -41.68
N LEU A 325 -1.32 20.60 -40.82
CA LEU A 325 -2.09 20.67 -39.56
C LEU A 325 -3.60 20.87 -39.78
N LEU A 326 -4.01 21.36 -40.96
CA LEU A 326 -5.41 21.62 -41.31
C LEU A 326 -6.02 20.52 -42.21
N ASP A 327 -5.22 19.54 -42.63
CA ASP A 327 -5.61 18.50 -43.58
C ASP A 327 -6.03 17.20 -42.86
N PRO A 328 -7.29 16.74 -43.03
CA PRO A 328 -7.78 15.57 -42.31
C PRO A 328 -7.02 14.28 -42.67
N ASP A 329 -6.59 14.11 -43.93
CA ASP A 329 -5.85 12.91 -44.34
C ASP A 329 -4.46 12.86 -43.69
N THR A 330 -3.78 14.02 -43.63
CA THR A 330 -2.53 14.17 -42.89
C THR A 330 -2.72 13.88 -41.41
N LEU A 331 -3.72 14.50 -40.77
CA LEU A 331 -4.03 14.29 -39.36
C LEU A 331 -4.33 12.81 -39.06
N ALA A 332 -5.07 12.10 -39.94
CA ALA A 332 -5.35 10.67 -39.80
C ALA A 332 -4.06 9.82 -39.75
N ALA A 333 -3.06 10.19 -40.57
CA ALA A 333 -1.79 9.46 -40.66
C ALA A 333 -0.90 9.68 -39.43
N ILE A 334 -0.90 10.90 -38.88
CA ILE A 334 0.05 11.30 -37.83
C ILE A 334 -0.50 11.12 -36.41
N ILE A 335 -1.83 11.15 -36.21
CA ILE A 335 -2.44 10.94 -34.88
C ILE A 335 -2.31 9.47 -34.45
N PRO A 336 -1.61 9.15 -33.36
CA PRO A 336 -1.46 7.77 -32.91
C PRO A 336 -2.81 7.13 -32.55
N GLY A 337 -3.06 5.93 -33.08
CA GLY A 337 -4.29 5.20 -32.81
C GLY A 337 -5.55 5.79 -33.46
N CYS A 338 -5.41 6.76 -34.38
CA CYS A 338 -6.54 7.27 -35.17
C CYS A 338 -7.15 6.14 -36.01
N GLU A 339 -8.45 5.93 -35.86
CA GLU A 339 -9.24 5.02 -36.69
C GLU A 339 -10.01 5.78 -37.78
N SER A 340 -10.44 7.01 -37.49
CA SER A 340 -11.13 7.89 -38.43
C SER A 340 -11.00 9.34 -38.00
N ILE A 341 -10.96 10.26 -38.96
CA ILE A 341 -11.14 11.70 -38.76
C ILE A 341 -11.97 12.26 -39.92
N GLU A 342 -12.92 13.12 -39.59
CA GLU A 342 -13.80 13.76 -40.55
C GLU A 342 -13.85 15.27 -40.27
N ARG A 343 -13.83 16.07 -41.33
CA ARG A 343 -14.03 17.51 -41.24
C ARG A 343 -15.54 17.77 -41.18
N VAL A 344 -16.01 18.30 -40.04
CA VAL A 344 -17.43 18.55 -39.78
C VAL A 344 -17.80 20.04 -39.87
N GLY A 345 -16.80 20.91 -40.06
CA GLY A 345 -16.97 22.34 -40.28
C GLY A 345 -15.68 22.99 -40.81
N GLU A 346 -15.73 24.30 -41.06
CA GLU A 346 -14.59 25.07 -41.60
C GLU A 346 -13.34 25.01 -40.71
N ASN A 347 -13.52 24.86 -39.40
CA ASN A 347 -12.44 24.70 -38.44
C ASN A 347 -12.72 23.59 -37.41
N ALA A 348 -13.54 22.60 -37.79
CA ALA A 348 -14.02 21.57 -36.87
C ALA A 348 -13.78 20.17 -37.43
N PHE A 349 -13.30 19.27 -36.57
CA PHE A 349 -13.08 17.87 -36.87
C PHE A 349 -13.77 16.98 -35.85
N ARG A 350 -14.23 15.81 -36.29
CA ARG A 350 -14.58 14.70 -35.42
C ARG A 350 -13.64 13.55 -35.68
N ALA A 351 -13.08 12.97 -34.63
CA ALA A 351 -12.13 11.88 -34.72
C ALA A 351 -12.52 10.71 -33.83
N VAL A 352 -12.05 9.51 -34.19
CA VAL A 352 -12.11 8.33 -33.33
C VAL A 352 -10.70 7.80 -33.18
N ALA A 353 -10.24 7.63 -31.94
CA ALA A 353 -8.91 7.13 -31.66
C ALA A 353 -8.94 6.08 -30.53
N VAL A 354 -8.04 5.11 -30.63
CA VAL A 354 -7.80 4.10 -29.60
C VAL A 354 -6.52 4.45 -28.85
N ILE A 355 -6.67 4.86 -27.61
CA ILE A 355 -5.57 5.26 -26.73
C ILE A 355 -5.25 4.12 -25.77
N ARG A 356 -3.95 3.89 -25.54
CA ARG A 356 -3.46 2.94 -24.54
C ARG A 356 -2.69 3.68 -23.45
N ILE A 357 -3.08 3.45 -22.19
CA ILE A 357 -2.45 4.03 -21.00
C ILE A 357 -2.18 2.86 -20.05
N GLY A 358 -0.93 2.39 -19.98
CA GLY A 358 -0.56 1.20 -19.22
C GLY A 358 -1.41 -0.03 -19.61
N PRO A 359 -2.09 -0.71 -18.66
CA PRO A 359 -2.95 -1.86 -18.95
C PRO A 359 -4.28 -1.50 -19.61
N ILE A 360 -4.62 -0.20 -19.71
CA ILE A 360 -5.92 0.26 -20.16
C ILE A 360 -5.89 0.60 -21.66
N LYS A 361 -6.84 0.04 -22.40
CA LYS A 361 -7.10 0.34 -23.81
C LYS A 361 -8.52 0.89 -23.95
N GLY A 362 -8.66 2.10 -24.44
CA GLY A 362 -9.95 2.78 -24.60
C GLY A 362 -10.15 3.34 -26.00
N ARG A 363 -11.38 3.22 -26.53
CA ARG A 363 -11.80 3.89 -27.76
C ARG A 363 -12.53 5.18 -27.39
N PHE A 364 -12.07 6.30 -27.94
CA PHE A 364 -12.60 7.64 -27.67
C PHE A 364 -13.07 8.29 -28.96
N ARG A 365 -14.21 8.99 -28.87
CA ARG A 365 -14.69 9.91 -29.90
C ARG A 365 -14.31 11.31 -29.48
N ALA A 366 -13.60 12.03 -30.33
CA ALA A 366 -13.15 13.39 -30.08
C ALA A 366 -13.84 14.38 -31.02
N GLU A 367 -14.18 15.54 -30.50
CA GLU A 367 -14.60 16.71 -31.26
C GLU A 367 -13.55 17.81 -31.05
N ILE A 368 -13.00 18.31 -32.14
CA ILE A 368 -11.87 19.23 -32.16
C ILE A 368 -12.29 20.49 -32.92
N GLN A 369 -12.03 21.65 -32.34
CA GLN A 369 -12.30 22.95 -32.91
C GLN A 369 -11.00 23.76 -32.94
N MET A 370 -10.73 24.39 -34.07
CA MET A 370 -9.62 25.32 -34.22
C MET A 370 -10.13 26.76 -34.15
N SER A 371 -9.35 27.62 -33.53
CA SER A 371 -9.64 29.04 -33.35
C SER A 371 -8.34 29.85 -33.38
N GLU A 372 -8.46 31.17 -33.42
CA GLU A 372 -7.30 32.09 -33.38
C GLU A 372 -6.24 31.75 -34.44
N LEU A 373 -6.70 31.57 -35.69
CA LEU A 373 -5.86 31.21 -36.82
C LEU A 373 -5.09 32.43 -37.33
N GLU A 374 -3.78 32.41 -37.18
CA GLU A 374 -2.83 33.38 -37.71
C GLU A 374 -1.96 32.66 -38.74
N ALA A 375 -2.42 32.56 -39.99
CA ALA A 375 -1.70 31.79 -41.00
C ALA A 375 -0.40 32.50 -41.45
N PRO A 376 0.75 31.80 -41.57
CA PRO A 376 1.03 30.41 -41.19
C PRO A 376 1.69 30.26 -39.80
N THR A 377 1.61 31.26 -38.93
CA THR A 377 2.44 31.39 -37.73
C THR A 377 1.85 30.82 -36.45
N ALA A 378 0.54 30.79 -36.26
CA ALA A 378 -0.06 30.28 -35.01
C ALA A 378 -1.52 29.81 -35.14
N LEU A 379 -1.90 28.83 -34.31
CA LEU A 379 -3.29 28.42 -34.15
C LEU A 379 -3.58 27.85 -32.76
N THR A 380 -4.83 27.92 -32.31
CA THR A 380 -5.33 27.25 -31.10
C THR A 380 -6.19 26.05 -31.47
N LEU A 381 -5.90 24.90 -30.88
CA LEU A 381 -6.69 23.67 -30.96
C LEU A 381 -7.43 23.49 -29.63
N SER A 382 -8.74 23.34 -29.66
CA SER A 382 -9.55 22.95 -28.51
C SER A 382 -10.31 21.67 -28.82
N GLY A 383 -10.60 20.85 -27.83
CA GLY A 383 -11.37 19.65 -28.09
C GLY A 383 -11.86 18.94 -26.85
N SER A 384 -12.84 18.08 -27.05
CA SER A 384 -13.34 17.15 -26.04
C SER A 384 -13.29 15.73 -26.58
N ALA A 385 -13.09 14.76 -25.70
CA ALA A 385 -13.07 13.34 -26.02
C ALA A 385 -13.95 12.58 -25.03
N THR A 386 -14.78 11.66 -25.52
CA THR A 386 -15.65 10.81 -24.69
C THR A 386 -15.54 9.36 -25.12
N GLY A 387 -15.49 8.44 -24.15
CA GLY A 387 -15.46 7.01 -24.39
C GLY A 387 -15.97 6.19 -23.19
N PRO A 388 -16.04 4.85 -23.31
CA PRO A 388 -16.57 3.98 -22.26
C PRO A 388 -15.82 4.04 -20.93
N LEU A 389 -14.56 4.52 -20.96
CA LEU A 389 -13.68 4.56 -19.80
C LEU A 389 -13.59 5.94 -19.16
N GLY A 390 -14.16 6.98 -19.78
CA GLY A 390 -14.10 8.34 -19.27
C GLY A 390 -14.20 9.40 -20.36
N SER A 391 -13.95 10.64 -19.96
CA SER A 391 -13.96 11.81 -20.82
C SER A 391 -12.72 12.66 -20.60
N GLY A 392 -12.44 13.56 -21.53
CA GLY A 392 -11.45 14.61 -21.34
C GLY A 392 -11.77 15.82 -22.20
N ALA A 393 -11.25 16.98 -21.82
CA ALA A 393 -11.37 18.21 -22.59
C ALA A 393 -10.06 18.99 -22.48
N GLY A 394 -9.63 19.67 -23.54
CA GLY A 394 -8.38 20.40 -23.51
C GLY A 394 -8.27 21.46 -24.59
N SER A 395 -7.25 22.28 -24.44
CA SER A 395 -6.85 23.31 -25.38
C SER A 395 -5.34 23.34 -25.50
N GLY A 396 -4.82 23.64 -26.67
CA GLY A 396 -3.40 23.86 -26.89
C GLY A 396 -3.13 24.87 -27.99
N ARG A 397 -2.10 25.68 -27.80
CA ARG A 397 -1.67 26.67 -28.78
C ARG A 397 -0.39 26.18 -29.45
N VAL A 398 -0.32 26.36 -30.76
CA VAL A 398 0.81 25.95 -31.61
C VAL A 398 1.36 27.19 -32.30
N TYR A 399 2.68 27.30 -32.34
CA TYR A 399 3.41 28.34 -33.05
C TYR A 399 4.38 27.72 -34.04
N LEU A 400 4.47 28.33 -35.23
CA LEU A 400 5.32 27.91 -36.33
C LEU A 400 6.32 29.04 -36.61
N VAL A 401 7.60 28.73 -36.49
CA VAL A 401 8.70 29.68 -36.77
C VAL A 401 9.66 29.02 -37.74
N GLU A 402 9.99 29.71 -38.83
CA GLU A 402 11.01 29.26 -39.78
C GLU A 402 12.39 29.26 -39.11
N GLU A 403 13.14 28.15 -39.25
CA GLU A 403 14.51 28.01 -38.75
C GLU A 403 15.36 27.18 -39.72
N ASP A 404 16.69 27.23 -39.57
CA ASP A 404 17.61 26.43 -40.37
C ASP A 404 17.25 24.93 -40.29
N GLY A 405 16.87 24.35 -41.44
CA GLY A 405 16.45 22.95 -41.53
C GLY A 405 14.95 22.69 -41.48
N GLY A 406 14.09 23.72 -41.37
CA GLY A 406 12.64 23.58 -41.53
C GLY A 406 11.81 24.57 -40.71
N THR A 407 10.75 24.07 -40.07
CA THR A 407 9.89 24.85 -39.19
C THR A 407 10.01 24.34 -37.77
N ARG A 408 10.37 25.22 -36.84
CA ARG A 408 10.23 24.96 -35.42
C ARG A 408 8.77 25.09 -35.03
N VAL A 409 8.21 23.98 -34.57
CA VAL A 409 6.86 23.87 -34.02
C VAL A 409 6.96 23.87 -32.51
N SER A 410 6.55 24.96 -31.86
CA SER A 410 6.38 25.00 -30.42
C SER A 410 4.91 24.89 -30.06
N TYR A 411 4.61 24.23 -28.95
CA TYR A 411 3.24 24.08 -28.48
C TYR A 411 3.16 24.12 -26.95
N GLU A 412 2.01 24.56 -26.47
CA GLU A 412 1.59 24.47 -25.08
C GLU A 412 0.18 23.92 -25.02
N TYR A 413 -0.15 23.14 -23.99
CA TYR A 413 -1.49 22.58 -23.84
C TYR A 413 -1.90 22.45 -22.38
N SER A 414 -3.22 22.43 -22.19
CA SER A 414 -3.91 22.11 -20.95
C SER A 414 -5.06 21.16 -21.27
N ALA A 415 -5.25 20.12 -20.46
CA ALA A 415 -6.33 19.17 -20.60
C ALA A 415 -6.84 18.70 -19.23
N GLU A 416 -8.14 18.52 -19.10
CA GLU A 416 -8.79 17.86 -17.97
C GLU A 416 -9.19 16.44 -18.36
N ILE A 417 -8.99 15.49 -17.45
CA ILE A 417 -9.34 14.08 -17.66
C ILE A 417 -10.27 13.62 -16.53
N GLY A 418 -11.38 12.99 -16.91
CA GLY A 418 -12.40 12.47 -16.00
C GLY A 418 -12.74 11.00 -16.23
N GLY A 419 -13.46 10.41 -15.27
CA GLY A 419 -13.91 9.02 -15.33
C GLY A 419 -12.86 8.01 -14.84
N LYS A 420 -13.02 6.74 -15.21
CA LYS A 420 -12.16 5.63 -14.72
C LYS A 420 -10.70 5.78 -15.14
N VAL A 421 -10.44 6.48 -16.25
CA VAL A 421 -9.07 6.79 -16.69
C VAL A 421 -8.33 7.70 -15.71
N ALA A 422 -9.03 8.60 -15.01
CA ALA A 422 -8.40 9.49 -14.03
C ALA A 422 -7.88 8.76 -12.78
N ALA A 423 -8.38 7.54 -12.52
CA ALA A 423 -8.01 6.72 -11.36
C ALA A 423 -6.67 5.97 -11.52
N VAL A 424 -6.04 6.04 -12.70
CA VAL A 424 -4.83 5.26 -13.05
C VAL A 424 -3.54 5.85 -12.45
N GLY A 425 -3.63 7.05 -11.86
CA GLY A 425 -2.50 7.75 -11.27
C GLY A 425 -1.88 8.78 -12.21
N GLY A 426 -1.33 9.85 -11.64
CA GLY A 426 -0.86 11.02 -12.39
C GLY A 426 0.31 10.74 -13.31
N ARG A 427 1.34 10.13 -12.74
CA ARG A 427 2.59 9.84 -13.46
C ARG A 427 2.35 8.95 -14.69
N MET A 428 1.42 8.00 -14.61
CA MET A 428 1.11 7.12 -15.74
C MET A 428 0.40 7.87 -16.87
N ILE A 429 -0.53 8.77 -16.53
CA ILE A 429 -1.23 9.62 -17.50
C ILE A 429 -0.25 10.61 -18.15
N ASP A 430 0.58 11.27 -17.35
CA ASP A 430 1.60 12.22 -17.85
C ASP A 430 2.60 11.52 -18.78
N GLY A 431 3.06 10.33 -18.40
CA GLY A 431 3.93 9.50 -19.22
C GLY A 431 3.29 9.09 -20.55
N ALA A 432 2.02 8.67 -20.52
CA ALA A 432 1.29 8.32 -21.73
C ALA A 432 1.09 9.52 -22.68
N ALA A 433 0.78 10.71 -22.13
CA ALA A 433 0.66 11.93 -22.93
C ALA A 433 1.98 12.27 -23.63
N ARG A 434 3.11 12.23 -22.93
CA ARG A 434 4.45 12.47 -23.52
C ARG A 434 4.77 11.48 -24.65
N ILE A 435 4.46 10.20 -24.46
CA ILE A 435 4.67 9.16 -25.49
C ILE A 435 3.81 9.43 -26.73
N LEU A 436 2.53 9.77 -26.56
CA LEU A 436 1.64 10.05 -27.68
C LEU A 436 2.07 11.29 -28.47
N ILE A 437 2.48 12.35 -27.78
CA ILE A 437 2.95 13.58 -28.43
C ILE A 437 4.26 13.32 -29.19
N SER A 438 5.20 12.58 -28.58
CA SER A 438 6.45 12.19 -29.24
C SER A 438 6.19 11.37 -30.52
N GLU A 439 5.28 10.40 -30.46
CA GLU A 439 4.91 9.58 -31.62
C GLU A 439 4.19 10.42 -32.70
N PHE A 440 3.35 11.38 -32.32
CA PHE A 440 2.74 12.33 -33.26
C PHE A 440 3.81 13.09 -34.04
N PHE A 441 4.75 13.75 -33.35
CA PHE A 441 5.78 14.55 -34.02
C PHE A 441 6.75 13.70 -34.83
N LYS A 442 7.03 12.47 -34.40
CA LYS A 442 7.81 11.51 -35.18
C LYS A 442 7.15 11.19 -36.52
N ARG A 443 5.84 10.91 -36.53
CA ARG A 443 5.08 10.66 -37.76
C ARG A 443 4.95 11.90 -38.61
N PHE A 444 4.76 13.06 -37.97
CA PHE A 444 4.61 14.34 -38.64
C PHE A 444 5.89 14.74 -39.40
N THR A 445 7.04 14.60 -38.75
CA THR A 445 8.37 14.84 -39.35
C THR A 445 8.62 13.88 -40.52
N ALA A 446 8.31 12.59 -40.36
CA ALA A 446 8.49 11.59 -41.40
C ALA A 446 7.64 11.89 -42.66
N LEU A 447 6.39 12.32 -42.46
CA LEU A 447 5.48 12.66 -43.56
C LEU A 447 5.89 13.98 -44.24
N ALA A 448 6.31 14.99 -43.46
CA ALA A 448 6.75 16.29 -43.97
C ALA A 448 8.05 16.19 -44.77
N GLY A 449 8.99 15.32 -44.35
CA GLY A 449 10.26 15.06 -45.00
C GLY A 449 10.20 14.20 -46.27
N GLY A 450 9.00 13.89 -46.79
CA GLY A 450 8.84 13.24 -48.09
C GLY A 450 8.99 11.71 -48.11
N ALA A 451 8.91 11.03 -46.96
CA ALA A 451 8.82 9.57 -46.96
C ALA A 451 7.47 9.13 -47.56
N ALA A 452 7.49 8.68 -48.82
CA ALA A 452 6.31 8.23 -49.54
C ALA A 452 5.59 7.11 -48.76
N HIS A 453 4.35 7.36 -48.35
CA HIS A 453 3.46 6.30 -47.95
C HIS A 453 3.10 5.52 -49.23
N GLU A 454 3.67 4.32 -49.40
CA GLU A 454 3.14 3.33 -50.34
C GLU A 454 1.64 3.23 -50.07
N LYS A 455 0.81 3.69 -51.02
CA LYS A 455 -0.63 3.41 -51.00
C LYS A 455 -0.77 1.91 -50.82
N VAL A 456 -1.24 1.47 -49.66
CA VAL A 456 -1.58 0.07 -49.43
C VAL A 456 -2.76 -0.22 -50.36
N SER A 457 -2.42 -0.70 -51.55
CA SER A 457 -3.36 -1.16 -52.56
C SER A 457 -4.31 -2.17 -51.91
N LEU A 458 -5.61 -1.94 -52.10
CA LEU A 458 -6.72 -2.81 -51.69
C LEU A 458 -6.45 -4.28 -52.05
N TRP A 459 -5.67 -4.52 -53.11
CA TRP A 459 -5.23 -5.83 -53.57
C TRP A 459 -4.34 -6.58 -52.58
N ARG A 460 -3.43 -5.92 -51.83
CA ARG A 460 -2.56 -6.57 -50.83
C ARG A 460 -3.33 -7.04 -49.58
N ARG A 461 -4.50 -6.42 -49.28
CA ARG A 461 -5.42 -6.89 -48.23
C ARG A 461 -6.23 -8.10 -48.69
N ILE A 462 -6.62 -8.14 -49.96
CA ILE A 462 -7.38 -9.26 -50.54
C ILE A 462 -6.50 -10.51 -50.70
N THR A 463 -5.21 -10.37 -51.05
CA THR A 463 -4.30 -11.53 -51.15
C THR A 463 -3.86 -12.13 -49.82
N ARG A 464 -4.16 -11.49 -48.68
CA ARG A 464 -4.00 -12.09 -47.34
C ARG A 464 -5.26 -12.82 -46.84
N LEU A 465 -6.41 -12.57 -47.47
CA LEU A 465 -7.69 -13.21 -47.13
C LEU A 465 -7.94 -14.51 -47.90
N PHE A 466 -7.24 -14.74 -49.02
CA PHE A 466 -7.25 -16.01 -49.75
C PHE A 466 -5.84 -16.60 -49.74
N GLY A 467 -5.68 -17.70 -49.02
CA GLY A 467 -4.41 -18.17 -48.49
C GLY A 467 -3.36 -18.62 -49.51
N GLY A 468 -2.12 -18.66 -49.02
CA GLY A 468 -0.97 -19.27 -49.68
C GLY A 468 0.12 -19.55 -48.66
N THR A 469 0.12 -20.76 -48.12
CA THR A 469 1.25 -21.36 -47.40
C THR A 469 2.46 -21.47 -48.32
N ARG A 470 3.58 -20.90 -47.92
CA ARG A 470 4.88 -21.57 -47.82
C ARG A 470 5.86 -20.71 -47.03
#